data_AF-G0QDL4-F1
#
_entry.id   AF-G0QDL4-F1
#
_cell.length_a   1.000
_cell.length_b   1.000
_cell.length_c   1.000
_cell.angle_alpha   90.00
_cell.angle_beta   90.00
_cell.angle_gamma   90.00
#
_symmetry.space_group_name_H-M   'P 1'
#
loop_
_entity.id
_entity.type
_entity.pdbx_description
1 polymer ?
#
loop_
_entity_poly.entity_id
_entity_poly.type
_entity_poly.pdbx_seq_one_letter_code
_entity_poly.pdbx_strand_id
1 'polypeptide(L)'
;MEFTRYSSSELSDILKHRASNALRDGAVSDQEIDLIVSRAEGDARIAISSLKKASYAAQDRGLDRITEEVVDESVKQAYSEDRIDSLDRLNKHQKQVYRTLQKSDSSMGMGQLFDIYRSEMDDPKSRRTLRRYIRKMEAYGIVDAEGEKSAKTYSLAD
;
A
#
# COMPACT_ATOMS: atom_id res chain seq x y z
N MET A 1 12.17 -6.44 9.09
CA MET A 1 12.72 -5.49 8.12
C MET A 1 11.68 -4.39 8.00
N GLU A 2 12.06 -3.16 8.29
CA GLU A 2 11.28 -1.98 7.94
C GLU A 2 11.44 -1.80 6.43
N PHE A 3 10.34 -1.78 5.68
CA PHE A 3 10.39 -1.40 4.27
C PHE A 3 10.37 0.12 4.22
N THR A 4 11.54 0.75 4.08
CA THR A 4 11.62 2.18 3.82
C THR A 4 10.97 2.47 2.48
N ARG A 5 10.14 3.51 2.39
CA ARG A 5 9.63 4.00 1.12
C ARG A 5 10.80 4.32 0.20
N TYR A 6 10.70 3.91 -1.06
CA TYR A 6 11.73 4.20 -2.06
C TYR A 6 11.69 5.68 -2.42
N SER A 7 12.85 6.25 -2.75
CA SER A 7 12.89 7.56 -3.39
C SER A 7 12.30 7.49 -4.80
N SER A 8 11.79 8.62 -5.31
CA SER A 8 11.26 8.70 -6.66
C SER A 8 12.28 8.29 -7.71
N SER A 9 13.56 8.65 -7.54
CA SER A 9 14.64 8.25 -8.45
C SER A 9 14.85 6.73 -8.45
N GLU A 10 14.90 6.10 -7.29
CA GLU A 10 15.08 4.63 -7.21
C GLU A 10 13.89 3.90 -7.83
N LEU A 11 12.65 4.37 -7.61
CA LEU A 11 11.48 3.78 -8.27
C LEU A 11 11.53 3.97 -9.78
N SER A 12 11.88 5.16 -10.26
CA SER A 12 11.97 5.44 -11.70
C SER A 12 12.99 4.50 -12.36
N ASP A 13 14.17 4.30 -11.74
CA ASP A 13 15.19 3.37 -12.23
C ASP A 13 14.69 1.91 -12.27
N ILE A 14 14.01 1.47 -11.21
CA ILE A 14 13.40 0.13 -11.15
C ILE A 14 12.37 -0.06 -12.26
N LEU A 15 11.50 0.93 -12.48
CA LEU A 15 10.45 0.85 -13.49
C LEU A 15 11.03 0.91 -14.91
N LYS A 16 12.00 1.78 -15.19
CA LYS A 16 12.70 1.85 -16.47
C LYS A 16 13.37 0.52 -16.81
N HIS A 17 14.05 -0.09 -15.84
CA HIS A 17 14.65 -1.40 -16.02
C HIS A 17 13.60 -2.49 -16.31
N ARG A 18 12.45 -2.46 -15.63
CA ARG A 18 11.36 -3.42 -15.92
C ARG A 18 10.73 -3.19 -17.29
N ALA A 19 10.49 -1.93 -17.65
CA ALA A 19 9.90 -1.56 -18.93
C ALA A 19 10.77 -2.05 -20.09
N SER A 20 12.09 -1.82 -20.05
CA SER A 20 12.99 -2.25 -21.12
C SER A 20 13.13 -3.77 -21.28
N ASN A 21 12.85 -4.54 -20.23
CA ASN A 21 12.88 -6.01 -20.28
C ASN A 21 11.54 -6.64 -20.67
N ALA A 22 10.42 -5.94 -20.47
CA ALA A 22 9.08 -6.52 -20.57
C ALA A 22 8.17 -5.86 -21.61
N LEU A 23 8.48 -4.65 -22.07
CA LEU A 23 7.69 -3.88 -23.02
C LEU A 23 8.50 -3.62 -24.29
N ARG A 24 7.80 -3.43 -25.41
CA ARG A 24 8.44 -3.00 -26.66
C ARG A 24 8.95 -1.55 -26.53
N ASP A 25 9.99 -1.23 -27.28
CA ASP A 25 10.51 0.14 -27.36
C ASP A 25 9.40 1.14 -27.73
N GLY A 26 9.32 2.24 -26.99
CA GLY A 26 8.31 3.28 -27.18
C GLY A 26 6.92 2.96 -26.63
N ALA A 27 6.70 1.79 -26.01
CA ALA A 27 5.42 1.47 -25.37
C ALA A 27 5.11 2.32 -24.14
N VAL A 28 6.14 2.88 -23.50
CA VAL A 28 6.02 3.77 -22.34
C VAL A 28 7.14 4.80 -22.44
N SER A 29 6.84 6.07 -22.15
CA SER A 29 7.86 7.10 -22.07
C SER A 29 8.28 7.34 -20.62
N ASP A 30 9.39 8.06 -20.44
CA ASP A 30 9.85 8.50 -19.13
C ASP A 30 8.79 9.33 -18.40
N GLN A 31 7.95 10.08 -19.12
CA GLN A 31 6.86 10.86 -18.54
C GLN A 31 5.80 9.97 -17.86
N GLU A 32 5.38 8.88 -18.52
CA GLU A 32 4.42 7.94 -17.92
C GLU A 32 5.04 7.16 -16.75
N ILE A 33 6.35 6.86 -16.82
CA ILE A 33 7.06 6.24 -15.70
C ILE A 33 7.09 7.19 -14.50
N ASP A 34 7.47 8.45 -14.70
CA ASP A 34 7.52 9.43 -13.63
C ASP A 34 6.14 9.71 -13.04
N LEU A 35 5.08 9.65 -13.86
CA LEU A 35 3.70 9.71 -13.39
C LEU A 35 3.36 8.51 -12.48
N ILE A 36 3.69 7.28 -12.86
CA ILE A 36 3.49 6.10 -12.01
C ILE A 36 4.24 6.27 -10.68
N VAL A 37 5.50 6.70 -10.73
CA VAL A 37 6.33 6.93 -9.54
C VAL A 37 5.70 7.97 -8.61
N SER A 38 5.28 9.11 -9.18
CA SER A 38 4.65 10.19 -8.42
C SER A 38 3.37 9.71 -7.73
N ARG A 39 2.57 8.87 -8.38
CA ARG A 39 1.29 8.40 -7.84
C ARG A 39 1.42 7.18 -6.92
N ALA A 40 2.55 6.49 -6.93
CA ALA A 40 2.82 5.35 -6.05
C ALA A 40 3.38 5.75 -4.66
N GLU A 41 3.71 7.03 -4.46
CA GLU A 41 4.16 7.60 -3.19
C GLU A 41 5.30 6.83 -2.49
N GLY A 42 6.23 6.27 -3.27
CA GLY A 42 7.36 5.51 -2.73
C GLY A 42 7.08 4.03 -2.45
N ASP A 43 5.86 3.52 -2.70
CA ASP A 43 5.56 2.09 -2.61
C ASP A 43 5.89 1.39 -3.93
N ALA A 44 6.98 0.63 -3.93
CA ALA A 44 7.41 -0.14 -5.10
C ALA A 44 6.41 -1.20 -5.56
N ARG A 45 5.60 -1.78 -4.65
CA ARG A 45 4.59 -2.78 -5.01
C ARG A 45 3.51 -2.15 -5.85
N ILE A 46 3.06 -0.96 -5.43
CA ILE A 46 2.10 -0.16 -6.19
C ILE A 46 2.71 0.23 -7.53
N ALA A 47 3.90 0.85 -7.54
CA ALA A 47 4.56 1.29 -8.77
C ALA A 47 4.69 0.16 -9.82
N ILE A 48 5.17 -1.01 -9.39
CA ILE A 48 5.37 -2.18 -10.27
C ILE A 48 4.03 -2.76 -10.74
N SER A 49 3.04 -2.86 -9.84
CA SER A 49 1.70 -3.35 -10.17
C SER A 49 1.02 -2.43 -11.17
N SER A 50 1.13 -1.11 -10.97
CA SER A 50 0.63 -0.08 -11.88
C SER A 50 1.22 -0.19 -13.27
N LEU A 51 2.54 -0.34 -13.40
CA LEU A 51 3.18 -0.53 -14.71
C LEU A 51 2.68 -1.79 -15.43
N LYS A 52 2.57 -2.91 -14.69
CA LYS A 52 2.04 -4.16 -15.23
C LYS A 52 0.59 -3.98 -15.70
N LYS A 53 -0.27 -3.35 -14.90
CA LYS A 53 -1.67 -3.09 -15.25
C LYS A 53 -1.80 -2.16 -16.44
N ALA A 54 -1.01 -1.10 -16.48
CA ALA A 54 -1.00 -0.15 -17.58
C ALA A 54 -0.60 -0.84 -18.90
N SER A 55 0.37 -1.75 -18.85
CA SER A 55 0.75 -2.54 -20.04
C SER A 55 -0.39 -3.43 -20.55
N TYR A 56 -1.12 -4.11 -19.66
CA TYR A 56 -2.27 -4.92 -20.07
C TYR A 56 -3.45 -4.07 -20.54
N ALA A 57 -3.78 -2.98 -19.84
CA ALA A 57 -4.86 -2.09 -20.23
C ALA A 57 -4.60 -1.43 -21.59
N ALA A 58 -3.36 -1.01 -21.87
CA ALA A 58 -2.98 -0.50 -23.19
C ALA A 58 -3.12 -1.58 -24.27
N GLN A 59 -2.67 -2.81 -23.99
CA GLN A 59 -2.79 -3.95 -24.91
C GLN A 59 -4.26 -4.28 -25.20
N ASP A 60 -5.10 -4.39 -24.17
CA ASP A 60 -6.53 -4.72 -24.30
C ASP A 60 -7.29 -3.64 -25.08
N ARG A 61 -6.86 -2.38 -24.98
CA ARG A 61 -7.40 -1.25 -25.75
C ARG A 61 -6.81 -1.09 -27.15
N GLY A 62 -5.85 -1.94 -27.53
CA GLY A 62 -5.15 -1.83 -28.81
C GLY A 62 -4.32 -0.55 -28.96
N LEU A 63 -3.89 0.05 -27.85
CA LEU A 63 -3.08 1.26 -27.85
C LEU A 63 -1.62 0.94 -28.15
N ASP A 64 -0.99 1.81 -28.94
CA ASP A 64 0.43 1.62 -29.24
C ASP A 64 1.35 1.98 -28.05
N ARG A 65 0.86 2.80 -27.13
CA ARG A 65 1.60 3.26 -25.96
C ARG A 65 0.69 3.40 -24.77
N ILE A 66 1.27 3.29 -23.59
CA ILE A 66 0.65 3.66 -22.33
C ILE A 66 0.42 5.18 -22.35
N THR A 67 -0.80 5.60 -22.00
CA THR A 67 -1.18 7.00 -21.87
C THR A 67 -1.31 7.39 -20.40
N GLU A 68 -1.30 8.68 -20.10
CA GLU A 68 -1.59 9.21 -18.76
C GLU A 68 -2.91 8.70 -18.19
N GLU A 69 -3.97 8.65 -19.00
CA GLU A 69 -5.27 8.09 -18.58
C GLU A 69 -5.15 6.63 -18.14
N VAL A 70 -4.45 5.80 -18.92
CA VAL A 70 -4.21 4.40 -18.58
C VAL A 70 -3.37 4.27 -17.30
N VAL A 71 -2.39 5.15 -17.10
CA VAL A 71 -1.60 5.19 -15.86
C VAL A 71 -2.50 5.48 -14.65
N ASP A 72 -3.32 6.53 -14.73
CA ASP A 72 -4.18 6.96 -13.63
C ASP A 72 -5.18 5.86 -13.20
N GLU A 73 -5.78 5.18 -14.17
CA GLU A 73 -6.66 4.04 -13.91
C GLU A 73 -5.90 2.84 -13.31
N SER A 74 -4.72 2.54 -13.86
CA SER A 74 -3.90 1.41 -13.43
C SER A 74 -3.38 1.58 -12.01
N VAL A 75 -3.03 2.81 -11.62
CA VAL A 75 -2.62 3.12 -10.24
C VAL A 75 -3.78 2.91 -9.28
N LYS A 76 -4.97 3.44 -9.59
CA LYS A 76 -6.17 3.22 -8.76
C LYS A 76 -6.47 1.74 -8.59
N GLN A 77 -6.39 0.96 -9.67
CA GLN A 77 -6.59 -0.48 -9.61
C GLN A 77 -5.49 -1.18 -8.79
N ALA A 78 -4.23 -0.76 -8.92
CA ALA A 78 -3.12 -1.32 -8.14
C ALA A 78 -3.32 -1.13 -6.63
N TYR A 79 -3.74 0.06 -6.19
CA TYR A 79 -4.07 0.32 -4.79
C TYR A 79 -5.26 -0.53 -4.31
N SER A 80 -6.33 -0.59 -5.10
CA SER A 80 -7.52 -1.38 -4.75
C SER A 80 -7.18 -2.86 -4.55
N GLU A 81 -6.40 -3.45 -5.46
CA GLU A 81 -6.01 -4.85 -5.37
C GLU A 81 -5.01 -5.11 -4.24
N ASP A 82 -3.99 -4.26 -4.05
CA ASP A 82 -3.05 -4.43 -2.93
C ASP A 82 -3.76 -4.36 -1.59
N ARG A 83 -4.77 -3.48 -1.46
CA ARG A 83 -5.60 -3.37 -0.26
C ARG A 83 -6.42 -4.62 -0.02
N ILE A 84 -7.10 -5.16 -1.04
CA ILE A 84 -7.87 -6.41 -0.94
C ILE A 84 -6.97 -7.58 -0.53
N ASP A 85 -5.86 -7.77 -1.25
CA ASP A 85 -4.89 -8.83 -0.97
C ASP A 85 -4.32 -8.73 0.45
N SER A 86 -4.05 -7.51 0.91
CA SER A 86 -3.50 -7.25 2.23
C SER A 86 -4.52 -7.54 3.34
N LEU A 87 -5.80 -7.22 3.12
CA LEU A 87 -6.90 -7.54 4.03
C LEU A 87 -7.15 -9.05 4.14
N ASP A 88 -7.09 -9.77 3.02
CA ASP A 88 -7.29 -11.23 2.99
C ASP A 88 -6.21 -11.99 3.77
N ARG A 89 -4.98 -11.46 3.77
CA ARG A 89 -3.82 -12.03 4.47
C ARG A 89 -3.80 -11.75 5.98
N LEU A 90 -4.75 -10.97 6.51
CA LEU A 90 -4.78 -10.66 7.94
C LEU A 90 -5.09 -11.91 8.77
N ASN A 91 -4.26 -12.15 9.78
CA ASN A 91 -4.57 -13.18 10.78
C ASN A 91 -5.70 -12.72 11.72
N LYS A 92 -6.23 -13.65 12.54
CA LYS A 92 -7.31 -13.40 13.52
C LYS A 92 -7.09 -12.11 14.34
N HIS A 93 -5.89 -11.91 14.87
CA HIS A 93 -5.59 -10.74 15.71
C HIS A 93 -5.50 -9.44 14.90
N GLN A 94 -4.93 -9.48 13.70
CA GLN A 94 -4.88 -8.30 12.83
C GLN A 94 -6.27 -7.91 12.33
N LYS A 95 -7.13 -8.88 12.01
CA LYS A 95 -8.54 -8.64 11.68
C LYS A 95 -9.27 -7.98 12.85
N GLN A 96 -8.96 -8.36 14.09
CA GLN A 96 -9.53 -7.68 15.24
C GLN A 96 -9.07 -6.24 15.35
N VAL A 97 -7.77 -5.96 15.21
CA VAL A 97 -7.25 -4.57 15.17
C VAL A 97 -7.94 -3.76 14.10
N TYR A 98 -8.06 -4.32 12.89
CA TYR A 98 -8.76 -3.68 11.79
C TYR A 98 -10.20 -3.32 12.15
N ARG A 99 -10.97 -4.27 12.70
CA ARG A 99 -12.36 -4.02 13.15
C ARG A 99 -12.44 -2.97 14.25
N THR A 100 -11.51 -2.98 15.21
CA THR A 100 -11.47 -1.99 16.28
C THR A 100 -11.26 -0.58 15.71
N LEU A 101 -10.33 -0.42 14.76
CA LEU A 101 -10.10 0.85 14.08
C LEU A 101 -11.28 1.25 13.17
N GLN A 102 -11.90 0.27 12.49
CA GLN A 102 -13.06 0.50 11.62
C GLN A 102 -14.28 1.04 12.37
N LYS A 103 -14.47 0.63 13.63
CA LYS A 103 -15.57 1.13 14.49
C LYS A 103 -15.31 2.52 15.05
N SER A 104 -14.12 3.09 14.84
CA SER A 104 -13.72 4.39 15.38
C SER A 104 -13.91 5.49 14.36
N ASP A 105 -14.52 6.60 14.78
CA ASP A 105 -14.61 7.82 13.95
C ASP A 105 -13.32 8.66 14.00
N SER A 106 -12.31 8.25 14.78
CA SER A 106 -11.05 8.97 14.97
C SER A 106 -9.85 8.04 15.19
N SER A 107 -8.63 8.57 15.03
CA SER A 107 -7.40 7.82 15.28
C SER A 107 -7.26 7.48 16.77
N MET A 108 -6.77 6.27 17.06
CA MET A 108 -6.65 5.75 18.43
C MET A 108 -5.19 5.70 18.87
N GLY A 109 -4.93 6.08 20.12
CA GLY A 109 -3.65 5.81 20.76
C GLY A 109 -3.45 4.31 21.04
N MET A 110 -2.18 3.87 21.09
CA MET A 110 -1.83 2.46 21.39
C MET A 110 -2.42 1.93 22.71
N GLY A 111 -2.71 2.79 23.69
CA GLY A 111 -3.34 2.39 24.96
C GLY A 111 -4.76 1.93 24.74
N GLN A 112 -5.60 2.86 24.28
CA GLN A 112 -7.00 2.63 23.93
C GLN A 112 -7.17 1.45 22.98
N LEU A 113 -6.38 1.41 21.90
CA LEU A 113 -6.44 0.32 20.93
C LEU A 113 -6.11 -1.05 21.56
N PHE A 114 -5.11 -1.10 22.44
CA PHE A 114 -4.75 -2.35 23.12
C PHE A 114 -5.84 -2.80 24.11
N ASP A 115 -6.45 -1.86 24.83
CA ASP A 115 -7.47 -2.17 25.84
C ASP A 115 -8.74 -2.73 25.17
N ILE A 116 -9.18 -2.14 24.05
CA ILE A 116 -10.31 -2.65 23.26
C ILE A 116 -9.97 -3.99 22.61
N TYR A 117 -8.79 -4.12 21.97
CA TYR A 117 -8.34 -5.39 21.41
C TYR A 117 -8.32 -6.52 22.45
N ARG A 118 -7.88 -6.22 23.68
CA ARG A 118 -7.78 -7.21 24.74
C ARG A 118 -9.16 -7.64 25.25
N SER A 119 -10.13 -6.74 25.33
CA SER A 119 -11.48 -7.07 25.80
C SER A 119 -12.29 -7.85 24.76
N GLU A 120 -12.03 -7.67 23.47
CA GLU A 120 -12.74 -8.34 22.38
C GLU A 120 -12.11 -9.68 21.94
N MET A 121 -11.04 -10.15 22.60
CA MET A 121 -10.30 -11.35 22.23
C MET A 121 -10.21 -12.34 23.39
N ASP A 122 -10.54 -13.61 23.15
CA ASP A 122 -10.39 -14.69 24.13
C ASP A 122 -8.91 -15.06 24.38
N ASP A 123 -8.03 -14.83 23.40
CA ASP A 123 -6.60 -15.18 23.45
C ASP A 123 -5.69 -13.97 23.17
N PRO A 124 -5.83 -12.87 23.92
CA PRO A 124 -5.19 -11.61 23.58
C PRO A 124 -3.67 -11.73 23.63
N LYS A 125 -3.00 -11.22 22.59
CA LYS A 125 -1.53 -11.16 22.56
C LYS A 125 -1.02 -9.97 23.35
N SER A 126 0.25 -10.01 23.72
CA SER A 126 0.91 -8.92 24.44
C SER A 126 0.91 -7.62 23.63
N ARG A 127 0.96 -6.47 24.33
CA ARG A 127 1.05 -5.15 23.70
C ARG A 127 2.24 -5.02 22.74
N ARG A 128 3.37 -5.66 23.07
CA ARG A 128 4.54 -5.76 22.17
C ARG A 128 4.19 -6.46 20.86
N THR A 129 3.42 -7.54 20.93
CA THR A 129 2.97 -8.28 19.75
C THR A 129 1.97 -7.47 18.92
N LEU A 130 1.04 -6.77 19.59
CA LEU A 130 0.09 -5.89 18.90
C LEU A 130 0.80 -4.78 18.12
N ARG A 131 1.81 -4.13 18.72
CA ARG A 131 2.67 -3.15 18.03
C ARG A 131 3.36 -3.74 16.79
N ARG A 132 3.76 -5.02 16.83
CA ARG A 132 4.34 -5.71 15.66
C ARG A 132 3.28 -5.96 14.59
N TYR A 133 2.05 -6.31 14.96
CA TYR A 133 0.94 -6.46 14.02
C TYR A 133 0.60 -5.14 13.33
N ILE A 134 0.49 -4.05 14.10
CA ILE A 134 0.19 -2.72 13.59
C ILE A 134 1.29 -2.25 12.64
N ARG A 135 2.57 -2.37 12.99
CA ARG A 135 3.66 -2.03 12.05
C ARG A 135 3.63 -2.85 10.76
N LYS A 136 3.23 -4.11 10.84
CA LYS A 136 3.03 -4.93 9.64
C LYS A 136 1.87 -4.39 8.80
N MET A 137 0.76 -4.01 9.44
CA MET A 137 -0.42 -3.42 8.77
C MET A 137 -0.10 -2.05 8.14
N GLU A 138 0.70 -1.22 8.82
CA GLU A 138 1.25 0.05 8.32
C GLU A 138 2.10 -0.17 7.07
N ALA A 139 3.01 -1.14 7.09
CA ALA A 139 3.82 -1.50 5.93
C ALA A 139 3.01 -2.05 4.74
N TYR A 140 1.77 -2.48 4.94
CA TYR A 140 0.86 -2.93 3.88
C TYR A 140 -0.20 -1.88 3.50
N GLY A 141 -0.11 -0.65 4.02
CA GLY A 141 -1.10 0.39 3.73
C GLY A 141 -2.51 0.05 4.24
N ILE A 142 -2.63 -0.72 5.32
CA ILE A 142 -3.92 -1.02 5.96
C ILE A 142 -4.20 -0.01 7.10
N VAL A 143 -3.14 0.45 7.76
CA VAL A 143 -3.22 1.33 8.93
C VAL A 143 -2.27 2.50 8.72
N ASP A 144 -2.79 3.71 8.87
CA ASP A 144 -1.97 4.90 8.98
C ASP A 144 -1.64 5.19 10.44
N ALA A 145 -0.49 5.82 10.63
CA ALA A 145 -0.03 6.12 11.96
C ALA A 145 0.65 7.48 12.03
N GLU A 146 0.07 8.37 12.83
CA GLU A 146 0.47 9.77 12.93
C GLU A 146 1.12 10.05 14.27
N GLY A 147 2.07 10.99 14.29
CA GLY A 147 2.78 11.39 15.50
C GLY A 147 3.93 10.47 15.89
N GLU A 148 4.65 10.85 16.95
CA GLU A 148 5.88 10.19 17.37
C GLU A 148 5.79 9.56 18.76
N LYS A 149 6.56 8.48 18.95
CA LYS A 149 6.78 7.82 20.26
C LYS A 149 5.47 7.50 20.99
N SER A 150 5.17 8.21 22.07
CA SER A 150 3.99 8.02 22.91
C SER A 150 2.74 8.72 22.39
N ALA A 151 2.90 9.74 21.53
CA ALA A 151 1.81 10.45 20.90
C ALA A 151 1.31 9.77 19.61
N LYS A 152 1.89 8.63 19.23
CA LYS A 152 1.53 7.92 18.00
C LYS A 152 0.09 7.38 18.07
N THR A 153 -0.75 7.84 17.16
CA THR A 153 -2.14 7.37 16.96
C THR A 153 -2.23 6.53 15.69
N TYR A 154 -3.31 5.74 15.56
CA TYR A 154 -3.51 4.81 14.46
C TYR A 154 -4.94 4.92 13.92
N SER A 155 -5.10 4.92 12.60
CA SER A 155 -6.38 4.90 11.87
C SER A 155 -6.31 3.87 10.74
N LEU A 156 -7.44 3.56 10.10
CA LEU A 156 -7.38 2.85 8.83
C LEU A 156 -6.82 3.78 7.75
N ALA A 157 -6.02 3.23 6.84
CA ALA A 157 -5.60 3.96 5.67
C ALA A 157 -6.75 4.10 4.67
N ASP A 158 -6.82 5.26 4.03
CA ASP A 158 -7.84 5.64 3.04
C ASP A 158 -7.64 4.93 1.68
#